data_AF-A0A9P4U2L1-F1
#
_entry.id   AF-A0A9P4U2L1-F1
#
_cell.length_a   1.000
_cell.length_b   1.000
_cell.length_c   1.000
_cell.angle_alpha   90.00
_cell.angle_beta   90.00
_cell.angle_gamma   90.00
#
_symmetry.space_group_name_H-M   'P 1'
#
loop_
_entity.id
_entity.type
_entity.pdbx_description
1 polymer ?
#
loop_
_entity_poly.entity_id
_entity_poly.type
_entity_poly.pdbx_seq_one_letter_code
_entity_poly.pdbx_strand_id
1 'polypeptide(L)'
;MGAEGSDISIIASAAPCGFLAMKDMKGDEYKTLWRTGSLTGDADAQSSNPMLGCLDERLALHYRYNPLLGFHLATAFTPLAASSRLRHTASDETKKMTKTIHAAFAQFRTWSDAFRSASSRVTLRFAIADALAFCEVLQNPTNTSTYNNHWDYEPLILDQDEYGVKKPSTFDLVDTSNLIDYLGVLNLLVAIRPLLAPKSTSTNQTEIMLLREESIAASVNSWLSGDLVTTKSYCAKASL
;
A
#
# COMPACT_ATOMS: atom_id res chain seq x y z
N MET A 1 -12.66 -2.42 12.33
CA MET A 1 -12.98 -3.43 13.36
C MET A 1 -12.76 -2.81 14.74
N GLY A 2 -13.63 -3.10 15.73
CA GLY A 2 -13.46 -2.68 17.13
C GLY A 2 -12.48 -3.58 17.90
N ALA A 3 -12.23 -3.27 19.18
CA ALA A 3 -11.24 -3.91 20.06
C ALA A 3 -11.40 -5.45 20.22
N GLU A 4 -12.58 -6.00 19.93
CA GLU A 4 -12.87 -7.44 19.99
C GLU A 4 -12.86 -8.15 18.63
N GLY A 5 -12.71 -7.42 17.51
CA GLY A 5 -12.70 -8.01 16.17
C GLY A 5 -11.36 -8.64 15.80
N SER A 6 -11.36 -9.90 15.36
CA SER A 6 -10.19 -10.54 14.75
C SER A 6 -10.02 -10.07 13.31
N ASP A 7 -8.92 -9.37 13.00
CA ASP A 7 -8.57 -8.97 11.64
C ASP A 7 -8.08 -10.18 10.83
N ILE A 8 -8.96 -10.74 10.00
CA ILE A 8 -8.68 -11.86 9.12
C ILE A 8 -8.03 -11.44 7.79
N SER A 9 -7.97 -10.14 7.48
CA SER A 9 -7.41 -9.66 6.20
C SER A 9 -5.94 -10.05 6.01
N ILE A 10 -5.22 -10.19 7.12
CA ILE A 10 -3.81 -10.59 7.17
C ILE A 10 -3.55 -12.01 6.66
N ILE A 11 -4.56 -12.88 6.63
CA ILE A 11 -4.44 -14.25 6.11
C ILE A 11 -4.13 -14.24 4.62
N ALA A 12 -4.64 -13.25 3.87
CA ALA A 12 -4.37 -13.09 2.45
C ALA A 12 -2.87 -12.87 2.18
N SER A 13 -2.19 -12.12 3.06
CA SER A 13 -0.74 -11.90 2.99
C SER A 13 0.08 -13.19 3.18
N ALA A 14 -0.53 -14.24 3.73
CA ALA A 14 0.09 -15.55 3.90
C ALA A 14 -0.21 -16.53 2.74
N ALA A 15 -0.94 -16.13 1.70
CA ALA A 15 -1.22 -16.99 0.55
C ALA A 15 0.09 -17.49 -0.12
N PRO A 16 0.15 -18.77 -0.55
CA PRO A 16 -0.93 -19.77 -0.54
C PRO A 16 -1.10 -20.51 0.79
N CYS A 17 -0.33 -20.18 1.83
CA CYS A 17 -0.35 -20.83 3.14
C CYS A 17 -1.46 -20.34 4.08
N GLY A 18 -2.56 -19.78 3.55
CA GLY A 18 -3.65 -19.19 4.34
C GLY A 18 -4.22 -20.13 5.40
N PHE A 19 -4.32 -21.44 5.10
CA PHE A 19 -4.78 -22.43 6.07
C PHE A 19 -3.86 -22.59 7.28
N LEU A 20 -2.55 -22.54 7.07
CA LEU A 20 -1.56 -22.60 8.17
C LEU A 20 -1.56 -21.29 8.96
N ALA A 21 -1.73 -20.16 8.26
CA ALA A 21 -1.88 -18.85 8.89
C ALA A 21 -3.12 -18.77 9.78
N MET A 22 -4.27 -19.24 9.32
CA MET A 22 -5.51 -19.29 10.11
C MET A 22 -5.37 -20.08 11.42
N LYS A 23 -4.54 -21.12 11.45
CA LYS A 23 -4.33 -21.94 12.65
C LYS A 23 -3.44 -21.25 13.68
N ASP A 24 -2.41 -20.55 13.22
CA ASP A 24 -1.37 -20.01 14.09
C ASP A 24 -1.59 -18.54 14.44
N MET A 25 -2.22 -17.77 13.56
CA MET A 25 -2.49 -16.35 13.76
C MET A 25 -3.81 -16.17 14.51
N LYS A 26 -3.72 -15.67 15.74
CA LYS A 26 -4.88 -15.43 16.61
C LYS A 26 -5.39 -13.99 16.55
N GLY A 27 -4.73 -13.12 15.79
CA GLY A 27 -5.01 -11.69 15.73
C GLY A 27 -4.48 -10.90 16.94
N ASP A 28 -3.72 -11.54 17.83
CA ASP A 28 -3.15 -10.92 19.01
C ASP A 28 -2.06 -9.89 18.67
N GLU A 29 -1.39 -10.04 17.52
CA GLU A 29 -0.40 -9.08 17.04
C GLU A 29 -1.03 -7.71 16.76
N TYR A 30 -2.22 -7.69 16.17
CA TYR A 30 -2.97 -6.47 15.89
C TYR A 30 -3.41 -5.79 17.20
N LYS A 31 -3.86 -6.57 18.19
CA LYS A 31 -4.20 -6.06 19.54
C LYS A 31 -2.97 -5.51 20.27
N THR A 32 -1.83 -6.19 20.15
CA THR A 32 -0.56 -5.78 20.78
C THR A 32 -0.04 -4.48 20.21
N LEU A 33 -0.06 -4.34 18.88
CA LEU A 33 0.26 -3.10 18.19
C LEU A 33 -0.64 -1.96 18.68
N TRP A 34 -1.92 -2.22 18.82
CA TRP A 34 -2.87 -1.22 19.28
C TRP A 34 -2.62 -0.77 20.71
N ARG A 35 -2.34 -1.72 21.60
CA ARG A 35 -2.11 -1.43 23.01
C ARG A 35 -0.76 -0.75 23.26
N THR A 36 0.26 -1.13 22.52
CA THR A 36 1.66 -0.74 22.82
C THR A 36 2.27 0.18 21.77
N GLY A 37 1.65 0.33 20.60
CA GLY A 37 2.28 0.98 19.44
C GLY A 37 3.37 0.14 18.77
N SER A 38 3.62 -1.09 19.24
CA SER A 38 4.64 -2.00 18.69
C SER A 38 4.10 -3.41 18.47
N LEU A 39 4.58 -4.08 17.44
CA LEU A 39 4.30 -5.51 17.20
C LEU A 39 5.10 -6.43 18.14
N THR A 40 6.24 -5.98 18.68
CA THR A 40 7.12 -6.80 19.53
C THR A 40 6.78 -6.69 21.01
N GLY A 41 5.85 -5.80 21.38
CA GLY A 41 5.43 -5.56 22.77
C GLY A 41 6.45 -4.83 23.65
N ASP A 42 7.57 -4.36 23.10
CA ASP A 42 8.66 -3.69 23.83
C ASP A 42 8.49 -2.17 23.99
N ALA A 43 7.36 -1.61 23.59
CA ALA A 43 7.14 -0.19 23.67
C ALA A 43 6.59 0.21 25.05
N ASP A 44 7.45 0.81 25.88
CA ASP A 44 7.06 1.77 26.93
C ASP A 44 6.54 3.05 26.26
N ALA A 45 5.38 2.98 25.61
CA ALA A 45 4.82 4.10 24.89
C ALA A 45 4.40 5.21 25.88
N GLN A 46 5.32 6.09 26.24
CA GLN A 46 5.03 7.35 26.96
C GLN A 46 4.15 8.30 26.11
N SER A 47 4.10 8.08 24.80
CA SER A 47 3.27 8.82 23.86
C SER A 47 2.26 7.88 23.21
N SER A 48 0.97 8.24 23.25
CA SER A 48 -0.07 7.58 22.46
C SER A 48 0.37 7.51 21.00
N ASN A 49 0.15 6.35 20.35
CA ASN A 49 0.46 6.22 18.93
C ASN A 49 -0.32 7.31 18.15
N PRO A 50 0.36 8.15 17.34
CA PRO A 50 -0.29 9.28 16.67
C PRO A 50 -1.34 8.85 15.64
N MET A 51 -1.34 7.58 15.24
CA MET A 51 -2.41 6.96 14.43
C MET A 51 -3.73 6.78 15.20
N LEU A 52 -3.74 7.00 16.52
CA LEU A 52 -4.84 6.73 17.45
C LEU A 52 -5.65 7.98 17.83
N GLY A 53 -5.52 9.07 17.10
CA GLY A 53 -6.25 10.31 17.37
C GLY A 53 -7.73 10.24 16.97
N CYS A 54 -8.52 9.35 17.58
CA CYS A 54 -9.98 9.42 17.46
C CYS A 54 -10.64 9.30 18.83
N LEU A 55 -11.53 10.24 19.12
CA LEU A 55 -12.30 10.30 20.37
C LEU A 55 -13.57 9.43 20.33
N ASP A 56 -13.89 8.78 19.20
CA ASP A 56 -15.09 7.96 19.03
C ASP A 56 -14.76 6.47 19.10
N GLU A 57 -15.23 5.80 20.15
CA GLU A 57 -15.06 4.36 20.38
C GLU A 57 -15.75 3.48 19.33
N ARG A 58 -16.66 4.05 18.53
CA ARG A 58 -17.35 3.35 17.43
C ARG A 58 -16.52 3.35 16.15
N LEU A 59 -15.45 4.14 16.09
CA LEU A 59 -14.63 4.23 14.89
C LEU A 59 -13.77 2.98 14.75
N ALA A 60 -14.17 2.12 13.84
CA ALA A 60 -13.44 0.93 13.46
C ALA A 60 -12.23 1.33 12.59
N LEU A 61 -11.00 1.14 13.07
CA LEU A 61 -9.84 1.33 12.20
C LEU A 61 -9.90 0.39 11.00
N HIS A 62 -9.47 0.94 9.86
CA HIS A 62 -9.38 0.23 8.60
C HIS A 62 -8.28 -0.83 8.68
N TYR A 63 -8.53 -2.02 8.13
CA TYR A 63 -7.60 -3.16 8.23
C TYR A 63 -6.19 -2.84 7.73
N ARG A 64 -6.05 -1.94 6.75
CA ARG A 64 -4.76 -1.47 6.20
C ARG A 64 -3.79 -0.86 7.22
N TYR A 65 -4.25 -0.52 8.42
CA TYR A 65 -3.36 -0.10 9.51
C TYR A 65 -2.61 -1.25 10.17
N ASN A 66 -2.91 -2.50 9.81
CA ASN A 66 -2.13 -3.65 10.21
C ASN A 66 -0.79 -3.69 9.42
N PRO A 67 0.36 -3.43 10.06
CA PRO A 67 1.65 -3.27 9.39
C PRO A 67 2.14 -4.57 8.75
N LEU A 68 1.59 -5.72 9.13
CA LEU A 68 1.97 -7.01 8.55
C LEU A 68 1.32 -7.27 7.19
N LEU A 69 0.28 -6.51 6.80
CA LEU A 69 -0.42 -6.71 5.54
C LEU A 69 0.46 -6.50 4.31
N GLY A 70 1.43 -5.60 4.40
CA GLY A 70 2.34 -5.27 3.30
C GLY A 70 3.46 -6.30 3.06
N PHE A 71 3.52 -7.39 3.84
CA PHE A 71 4.58 -8.39 3.76
C PHE A 71 4.08 -9.73 3.23
N HIS A 72 4.94 -10.50 2.56
CA HIS A 72 4.62 -11.85 2.11
C HIS A 72 4.79 -12.87 3.25
N LEU A 73 3.76 -13.01 4.08
CA LEU A 73 3.80 -13.82 5.30
C LEU A 73 3.87 -15.33 5.03
N ALA A 74 3.66 -15.79 3.78
CA ALA A 74 3.83 -17.20 3.40
C ALA A 74 5.22 -17.76 3.77
N THR A 75 6.24 -16.89 3.78
CA THR A 75 7.61 -17.22 4.19
C THR A 75 7.72 -17.66 5.66
N ALA A 76 6.77 -17.30 6.52
CA ALA A 76 6.66 -17.76 7.91
C ALA A 76 6.16 -19.22 8.04
N PHE A 77 5.55 -19.75 6.98
CA PHE A 77 4.87 -21.06 7.00
C PHE A 77 5.48 -22.06 6.02
N THR A 78 6.48 -21.64 5.25
CA THR A 78 7.11 -22.46 4.21
C THR A 78 8.57 -22.74 4.56
N PRO A 79 9.06 -23.97 4.35
CA PRO A 79 10.49 -24.25 4.44
C PRO A 79 11.25 -23.43 3.39
N LEU A 80 12.20 -22.62 3.83
CA LEU A 80 13.07 -21.85 2.95
C LEU A 80 14.45 -22.51 2.86
N ALA A 81 15.05 -22.45 1.68
CA ALA A 81 16.42 -22.93 1.46
C ALA A 81 17.40 -22.29 2.44
N ALA A 82 18.44 -23.02 2.84
CA ALA A 82 19.37 -22.55 3.85
C ALA A 82 20.10 -21.25 3.47
N SER A 83 20.28 -21.01 2.17
CA SER A 83 20.88 -19.82 1.58
C SER A 83 19.91 -18.65 1.36
N SER A 84 18.62 -18.81 1.65
CA SER A 84 17.63 -17.76 1.43
C SER A 84 17.82 -16.59 2.40
N ARG A 85 17.87 -15.36 1.88
CA ARG A 85 17.90 -14.13 2.69
C ARG A 85 16.60 -13.87 3.45
N LEU A 86 15.51 -14.54 3.06
CA LEU A 86 14.21 -14.45 3.71
C LEU A 86 14.04 -15.51 4.82
N ARG A 87 15.02 -16.42 4.97
CA ARG A 87 14.99 -17.42 6.03
C ARG A 87 15.20 -16.74 7.37
N HIS A 88 14.21 -16.88 8.25
CA HIS A 88 14.34 -16.56 9.66
C HIS A 88 14.68 -17.86 10.41
N THR A 89 15.63 -17.81 11.33
CA THR A 89 16.04 -18.99 12.11
C THR A 89 15.31 -19.01 13.44
N ALA A 90 14.93 -20.20 13.93
CA ALA A 90 14.34 -20.35 15.26
C ALA A 90 15.29 -19.89 16.39
N SER A 91 16.59 -19.73 16.11
CA SER A 91 17.56 -19.15 17.05
C SER A 91 17.43 -17.62 17.21
N ASP A 92 16.70 -16.94 16.31
CA ASP A 92 16.36 -15.51 16.45
C ASP A 92 15.09 -15.29 17.27
N GLU A 93 14.50 -16.37 17.84
CA GLU A 93 13.36 -16.29 18.76
C GLU A 93 13.75 -15.60 20.06
N THR A 94 13.82 -14.28 20.02
CA THR A 94 13.39 -13.50 21.18
C THR A 94 11.97 -13.99 21.49
N LYS A 95 11.74 -14.46 22.73
CA LYS A 95 10.49 -15.09 23.20
C LYS A 95 9.19 -14.27 22.96
N LYS A 96 9.30 -13.08 22.36
CA LYS A 96 8.24 -12.09 22.16
C LYS A 96 7.75 -11.99 20.71
N MET A 97 8.53 -12.40 19.70
CA MET A 97 8.16 -12.20 18.29
C MET A 97 7.55 -13.47 17.67
N THR A 98 6.37 -13.32 17.06
CA THR A 98 5.73 -14.39 16.30
C THR A 98 6.47 -14.62 14.98
N LYS A 99 6.32 -15.81 14.40
CA LYS A 99 6.96 -16.17 13.11
C LYS A 99 6.59 -15.25 11.95
N THR A 100 5.38 -14.69 11.95
CA THR A 100 4.92 -13.72 10.95
C THR A 100 5.64 -12.38 11.09
N ILE A 101 5.86 -11.93 12.32
CA ILE A 101 6.69 -10.75 12.62
C ILE A 101 8.14 -11.01 12.18
N HIS A 102 8.73 -12.17 12.50
CA HIS A 102 10.08 -12.51 12.03
C HIS A 102 10.20 -12.48 10.50
N ALA A 103 9.24 -13.06 9.79
CA ALA A 103 9.19 -13.03 8.34
C ALA A 103 9.09 -11.60 7.77
N ALA A 104 8.25 -10.75 8.36
CA ALA A 104 8.12 -9.35 7.97
C ALA A 104 9.44 -8.57 8.18
N PHE A 105 10.10 -8.73 9.32
CA PHE A 105 11.38 -8.09 9.58
C PHE A 105 12.51 -8.58 8.66
N ALA A 106 12.56 -9.88 8.36
CA ALA A 106 13.53 -10.43 7.41
C ALA A 106 13.36 -9.84 6.01
N GLN A 107 12.10 -9.71 5.55
CA GLN A 107 11.76 -9.03 4.30
C GLN A 107 12.14 -7.55 4.35
N PHE A 108 11.73 -6.82 5.38
CA PHE A 108 12.03 -5.40 5.54
C PHE A 108 13.54 -5.10 5.49
N ARG A 109 14.36 -5.90 6.19
CA ARG A 109 15.82 -5.79 6.14
C ARG A 109 16.35 -6.02 4.73
N THR A 110 15.92 -7.12 4.10
CA THR A 110 16.34 -7.47 2.74
C THR A 110 15.98 -6.37 1.73
N TRP A 111 14.76 -5.83 1.81
CA TRP A 111 14.30 -4.76 0.94
C TRP A 111 15.03 -3.45 1.20
N SER A 112 15.28 -3.12 2.47
CA SER A 112 16.07 -1.94 2.85
C SER A 112 17.48 -1.99 2.28
N ASP A 113 18.13 -3.15 2.36
CA ASP A 113 19.48 -3.33 1.81
C ASP A 113 19.50 -3.25 0.28
N ALA A 114 18.49 -3.84 -0.37
CA ALA A 114 18.32 -3.72 -1.82
C ALA A 114 18.08 -2.25 -2.24
N PHE A 115 17.22 -1.54 -1.51
CA PHE A 115 16.92 -0.13 -1.76
C PHE A 115 18.17 0.73 -1.57
N ARG A 116 18.92 0.56 -0.47
CA ARG A 116 20.20 1.27 -0.26
C ARG A 116 21.18 1.02 -1.40
N SER A 117 21.28 -0.22 -1.87
CA SER A 117 22.12 -0.59 -3.02
C SER A 117 21.66 0.02 -4.36
N ALA A 118 20.38 0.36 -4.48
CA ALA A 118 19.80 0.99 -5.65
C ALA A 118 19.61 2.51 -5.51
N SER A 119 19.86 3.09 -4.34
CA SER A 119 19.51 4.47 -3.97
C SER A 119 20.04 5.52 -4.95
N SER A 120 21.25 5.33 -5.49
CA SER A 120 21.85 6.23 -6.50
C SER A 120 21.09 6.28 -7.83
N ARG A 121 20.18 5.34 -8.07
CA ARG A 121 19.34 5.23 -9.27
C ARG A 121 17.88 5.56 -9.01
N VAL A 122 17.53 5.93 -7.78
CA VAL A 122 16.15 6.20 -7.36
C VAL A 122 16.06 7.64 -6.86
N THR A 123 15.04 8.36 -7.33
CA THR A 123 14.67 9.68 -6.78
C THR A 123 13.31 9.54 -6.12
N LEU A 124 13.27 9.78 -4.81
CA LEU A 124 12.03 9.84 -4.04
C LEU A 124 11.60 11.31 -3.89
N ARG A 125 10.31 11.57 -4.08
CA ARG A 125 9.67 12.87 -3.85
C ARG A 125 8.37 12.61 -3.12
N PHE A 126 8.09 13.40 -2.11
CA PHE A 126 6.87 13.24 -1.31
C PHE A 126 5.90 14.38 -1.61
N ALA A 127 4.62 14.05 -1.65
CA ALA A 127 3.55 15.03 -1.76
C ALA A 127 2.37 14.59 -0.89
N ILE A 128 1.74 15.58 -0.25
CA ILE A 128 0.46 15.45 0.43
C ILE A 128 -0.51 16.28 -0.39
N ALA A 129 -1.38 15.62 -1.14
CA ALA A 129 -2.30 16.27 -2.06
C ALA A 129 -3.46 15.34 -2.44
N ASP A 130 -4.58 15.91 -2.90
CA ASP A 130 -5.52 15.14 -3.71
C ASP A 130 -4.83 14.62 -4.99
N ALA A 131 -5.05 13.36 -5.34
CA ALA A 131 -4.31 12.73 -6.43
C ALA A 131 -4.63 13.33 -7.81
N LEU A 132 -5.87 13.80 -8.04
CA LEU A 132 -6.26 14.42 -9.30
C LEU A 132 -5.67 15.84 -9.39
N ALA A 133 -5.77 16.60 -8.30
CA ALA A 133 -5.12 17.91 -8.18
C ALA A 133 -3.60 17.81 -8.39
N PHE A 134 -2.96 16.80 -7.80
CA PHE A 134 -1.54 16.54 -7.98
C PHE A 134 -1.20 16.23 -9.44
N CYS A 135 -2.01 15.42 -10.13
CA CYS A 135 -1.82 15.17 -11.55
C CYS A 135 -1.95 16.44 -12.39
N GLU A 136 -2.86 17.34 -12.04
CA GLU A 136 -3.04 18.63 -12.73
C GLU A 136 -1.81 19.54 -12.54
N VAL A 137 -1.31 19.66 -11.31
CA VAL A 137 -0.13 20.49 -11.01
C VAL A 137 1.15 19.92 -11.65
N LEU A 138 1.26 18.59 -11.79
CA LEU A 138 2.35 17.97 -12.54
C LEU A 138 2.32 18.33 -14.04
N GLN A 139 1.13 18.48 -14.62
CA GLN A 139 0.95 18.88 -16.02
C GLN A 139 1.23 20.38 -16.20
N ASN A 140 0.68 21.19 -15.31
CA ASN A 140 0.71 22.65 -15.37
C ASN A 140 1.25 23.23 -14.06
N PRO A 141 2.58 23.18 -13.83
CA PRO A 141 3.17 23.60 -12.57
C PRO A 141 3.07 25.11 -12.30
N THR A 142 2.70 25.90 -13.30
CA THR A 142 2.41 27.34 -13.17
C THR A 142 0.95 27.62 -12.83
N ASN A 143 0.09 26.59 -12.81
CA ASN A 143 -1.32 26.75 -12.47
C ASN A 143 -1.46 26.92 -10.95
N THR A 144 -1.83 28.13 -10.53
CA THR A 144 -2.11 28.44 -9.12
C THR A 144 -3.60 28.30 -8.76
N SER A 145 -4.44 27.83 -9.70
CA SER A 145 -5.87 27.66 -9.48
C SER A 145 -6.26 26.27 -8.98
N THR A 146 -5.28 25.36 -8.84
CA THR A 146 -5.49 24.03 -8.27
C THR A 146 -5.26 24.08 -6.75
N TYR A 147 -6.26 23.66 -5.98
CA TYR A 147 -6.22 23.65 -4.51
C TYR A 147 -5.72 22.31 -3.97
N ASN A 148 -5.13 22.33 -2.78
CA ASN A 148 -4.55 21.16 -2.12
C ASN A 148 -5.61 20.11 -1.75
N ASN A 149 -6.75 20.57 -1.24
CA ASN A 149 -7.88 19.72 -0.89
C ASN A 149 -9.22 20.47 -1.04
N HIS A 150 -10.33 19.78 -0.76
CA HIS A 150 -11.68 20.34 -0.88
C HIS A 150 -12.16 21.15 0.35
N TRP A 151 -11.34 21.22 1.41
CA TRP A 151 -11.69 21.80 2.71
C TRP A 151 -11.02 23.14 2.97
N ASP A 152 -9.96 23.45 2.24
CA ASP A 152 -9.27 24.73 2.27
C ASP A 152 -9.09 25.31 0.85
N TYR A 153 -8.71 26.59 0.80
CA TYR A 153 -8.41 27.31 -0.43
C TYR A 153 -6.89 27.48 -0.61
N GLU A 154 -6.09 26.61 0.01
CA GLU A 154 -4.65 26.68 -0.13
C GLU A 154 -4.25 26.12 -1.50
N PRO A 155 -3.47 26.87 -2.31
CA PRO A 155 -3.02 26.38 -3.60
C PRO A 155 -2.07 25.19 -3.41
N LEU A 156 -2.20 24.18 -4.26
CA LEU A 156 -1.27 23.07 -4.28
C LEU A 156 0.04 23.49 -4.96
N ILE A 157 1.05 23.80 -4.17
CA ILE A 157 2.37 24.22 -4.65
C ILE A 157 3.37 23.11 -4.37
N LEU A 158 3.97 22.56 -5.44
CA LEU A 158 5.04 21.56 -5.30
C LEU A 158 6.33 22.23 -4.80
N ASP A 159 6.93 21.61 -3.80
CA ASP A 159 8.22 22.02 -3.23
C ASP A 159 9.27 22.16 -4.33
N GLN A 160 9.88 23.34 -4.43
CA GLN A 160 10.84 23.65 -5.49
C GLN A 160 12.18 22.94 -5.29
N ASP A 161 12.56 22.65 -4.05
CA ASP A 161 13.81 21.98 -3.71
C ASP A 161 13.67 20.46 -3.99
N GLU A 162 12.53 19.84 -3.69
CA GLU A 162 12.28 18.43 -3.99
C GLU A 162 11.99 18.17 -5.48
N TYR A 163 11.16 19.01 -6.11
CA TYR A 163 10.74 18.80 -7.49
C TYR A 163 11.70 19.44 -8.50
N GLY A 164 12.49 20.43 -8.08
CA GLY A 164 13.54 21.07 -8.89
C GLY A 164 13.02 21.84 -10.11
N VAL A 165 13.98 22.32 -10.92
CA VAL A 165 13.71 23.03 -12.19
C VAL A 165 13.32 22.05 -13.32
N LYS A 166 13.86 20.82 -13.29
CA LYS A 166 13.54 19.75 -14.25
C LYS A 166 12.56 18.75 -13.64
N LYS A 167 11.30 19.19 -13.54
CA LYS A 167 10.19 18.36 -13.08
C LYS A 167 9.86 17.33 -14.17
N PRO A 168 9.74 16.03 -13.84
CA PRO A 168 9.21 15.06 -14.80
C PRO A 168 7.77 15.44 -15.12
N SER A 169 7.49 15.83 -16.36
CA SER A 169 6.14 16.14 -16.84
C SER A 169 5.48 14.96 -17.53
N THR A 170 6.27 13.92 -17.88
CA THR A 170 5.79 12.69 -18.48
C THR A 170 6.51 11.47 -17.91
N PHE A 171 5.83 10.33 -17.91
CA PHE A 171 6.24 9.08 -17.28
C PHE A 171 5.98 7.89 -18.22
N ASP A 172 6.90 6.92 -18.23
CA ASP A 172 6.71 5.66 -18.97
C ASP A 172 5.78 4.69 -18.20
N LEU A 173 5.74 4.80 -16.87
CA LEU A 173 4.88 4.01 -16.00
C LEU A 173 4.31 4.93 -14.92
N VAL A 174 2.99 4.92 -14.76
CA VAL A 174 2.32 5.51 -13.60
C VAL A 174 1.64 4.39 -12.85
N ASP A 175 1.99 4.20 -11.58
CA ASP A 175 1.30 3.27 -10.69
C ASP A 175 0.41 4.05 -9.74
N THR A 176 -0.89 3.78 -9.81
CA THR A 176 -1.90 4.42 -8.97
C THR A 176 -2.39 3.55 -7.83
N SER A 177 -1.80 2.36 -7.66
CA SER A 177 -2.24 1.37 -6.70
C SER A 177 -3.76 1.21 -6.80
N ASN A 178 -4.46 1.30 -5.67
CA ASN A 178 -5.91 1.16 -5.56
C ASN A 178 -6.68 2.47 -5.60
N LEU A 179 -6.12 3.56 -6.13
CA LEU A 179 -6.86 4.83 -6.27
C LEU A 179 -8.12 4.67 -7.14
N ILE A 180 -8.18 3.67 -8.02
CA ILE A 180 -9.34 3.37 -8.86
C ILE A 180 -10.59 3.04 -8.04
N ASP A 181 -10.42 2.43 -6.87
CA ASP A 181 -11.53 2.05 -5.99
C ASP A 181 -12.23 3.27 -5.39
N TYR A 182 -11.50 4.40 -5.25
CA TYR A 182 -11.94 5.62 -4.58
C TYR A 182 -12.28 6.75 -5.55
N LEU A 183 -11.42 6.98 -6.55
CA LEU A 183 -11.55 8.11 -7.49
C LEU A 183 -12.32 7.72 -8.76
N GLY A 184 -12.46 6.42 -9.01
CA GLY A 184 -13.12 5.91 -10.21
C GLY A 184 -12.21 5.92 -11.44
N VAL A 185 -12.45 4.97 -12.35
CA VAL A 185 -11.58 4.72 -13.51
C VAL A 185 -11.52 5.91 -14.47
N LEU A 186 -12.65 6.58 -14.75
CA LEU A 186 -12.70 7.68 -15.72
C LEU A 186 -11.89 8.89 -15.24
N ASN A 187 -12.05 9.29 -13.98
CA ASN A 187 -11.32 10.42 -13.41
C ASN A 187 -9.81 10.16 -13.44
N LEU A 188 -9.38 8.94 -13.06
CA LEU A 188 -7.98 8.56 -13.12
C LEU A 188 -7.43 8.54 -14.55
N LEU A 189 -8.16 7.94 -15.50
CA LEU A 189 -7.70 7.88 -16.89
C LEU A 189 -7.53 9.27 -17.50
N VAL A 190 -8.48 10.18 -17.23
CA VAL A 190 -8.40 11.58 -17.70
C VAL A 190 -7.21 12.30 -17.06
N ALA A 191 -6.98 12.14 -15.75
CA ALA A 191 -5.89 12.80 -15.04
C ALA A 191 -4.49 12.26 -15.41
N ILE A 192 -4.36 10.95 -15.63
CA ILE A 192 -3.08 10.28 -15.88
C ILE A 192 -2.68 10.35 -17.36
N ARG A 193 -3.64 10.35 -18.28
CA ARG A 193 -3.34 10.27 -19.72
C ARG A 193 -2.32 11.32 -20.20
N PRO A 194 -2.37 12.59 -19.77
CA PRO A 194 -1.39 13.60 -20.16
C PRO A 194 -0.02 13.40 -19.50
N LEU A 195 0.03 12.71 -18.36
CA LEU A 195 1.27 12.36 -17.65
C LEU A 195 1.98 11.17 -18.30
N LEU A 196 1.34 10.38 -19.15
CA LEU A 196 2.01 9.28 -19.85
C LEU A 196 2.80 9.80 -21.04
N ALA A 197 4.06 9.39 -21.15
CA ALA A 197 4.90 9.70 -22.30
C ALA A 197 4.22 9.21 -23.59
N PRO A 198 4.36 9.91 -24.74
CA PRO A 198 3.72 9.53 -26.00
C PRO A 198 4.44 8.35 -26.68
N LYS A 199 4.51 7.21 -25.98
CA LYS A 199 5.09 5.95 -26.43
C LYS A 199 4.02 4.86 -26.36
N SER A 200 4.08 3.89 -27.27
CA SER A 200 3.18 2.73 -27.24
C SER A 200 3.41 1.82 -26.03
N THR A 201 4.55 1.96 -25.36
CA THR A 201 4.91 1.19 -24.15
C THR A 201 4.50 1.88 -22.85
N SER A 202 4.05 3.13 -22.91
CA SER A 202 3.67 3.87 -21.70
C SER A 202 2.42 3.26 -21.07
N THR A 203 2.48 2.93 -19.79
CA THR A 203 1.44 2.13 -19.12
C THR A 203 0.96 2.81 -17.83
N ASN A 204 -0.35 2.75 -17.59
CA ASN A 204 -0.93 3.01 -16.27
C ASN A 204 -1.20 1.68 -15.57
N GLN A 205 -0.62 1.48 -14.39
CA GLN A 205 -0.85 0.33 -13.53
C GLN A 205 -1.79 0.73 -12.40
N THR A 206 -2.81 -0.10 -12.17
CA THR A 206 -3.79 0.09 -11.11
C THR A 206 -4.29 -1.26 -10.60
N GLU A 207 -4.69 -1.31 -9.34
CA GLU A 207 -5.18 -2.49 -8.66
C GLU A 207 -6.61 -2.25 -8.20
N ILE A 208 -7.52 -3.17 -8.52
CA ILE A 208 -8.91 -3.13 -8.04
C ILE A 208 -8.99 -4.05 -6.83
N MET A 209 -9.17 -3.48 -5.63
CA MET A 209 -9.37 -4.27 -4.41
C MET A 209 -10.84 -4.46 -4.08
N LEU A 210 -11.72 -3.57 -4.56
CA LEU A 210 -13.16 -3.64 -4.33
C LEU A 210 -13.87 -4.09 -5.60
N LEU A 211 -14.08 -5.40 -5.74
CA LEU A 211 -14.98 -5.92 -6.78
C LEU A 211 -16.42 -5.47 -6.48
N ARG A 212 -16.93 -4.59 -7.33
CA ARG A 212 -18.33 -4.13 -7.30
C ARG A 212 -19.25 -5.01 -8.15
N GLU A 213 -18.67 -5.78 -9.06
CA GLU A 213 -19.36 -6.74 -9.92
C GLU A 213 -18.81 -8.16 -9.69
N GLU A 214 -19.42 -9.15 -10.33
CA GLU A 214 -19.03 -10.57 -10.22
C GLU A 214 -17.59 -10.87 -10.70
N SER A 215 -17.02 -10.00 -11.51
CA SER A 215 -15.65 -10.12 -12.01
C SER A 215 -15.04 -8.77 -12.37
N ILE A 216 -13.72 -8.71 -12.43
CA ILE A 216 -12.99 -7.52 -12.90
C ILE A 216 -13.45 -7.15 -14.33
N ALA A 217 -13.64 -8.13 -15.20
CA ALA A 217 -14.10 -7.89 -16.57
C ALA A 217 -15.50 -7.27 -16.59
N ALA A 218 -16.42 -7.74 -15.75
CA ALA A 218 -17.74 -7.14 -15.61
C ALA A 218 -17.67 -5.70 -15.07
N SER A 219 -16.84 -5.44 -14.06
CA SER A 219 -16.62 -4.08 -13.53
C SER A 219 -16.05 -3.15 -14.61
N VAL A 220 -15.04 -3.58 -15.34
CA VAL A 220 -14.43 -2.81 -16.43
C VAL A 220 -15.43 -2.51 -17.54
N ASN A 221 -16.19 -3.52 -17.98
CA ASN A 221 -17.20 -3.34 -19.03
C ASN A 221 -18.31 -2.38 -18.59
N SER A 222 -18.74 -2.48 -17.33
CA SER A 222 -19.72 -1.56 -16.74
C SER A 222 -19.21 -0.11 -16.75
N TRP A 223 -17.94 0.13 -16.39
CA TRP A 223 -17.41 1.49 -16.28
C TRP A 223 -17.01 2.13 -17.62
N LEU A 224 -16.45 1.35 -18.54
CA LEU A 224 -15.82 1.88 -19.76
C LEU A 224 -16.60 1.53 -21.04
N SER A 225 -17.63 0.69 -20.94
CA SER A 225 -18.42 0.22 -22.10
C SER A 225 -17.55 -0.37 -23.22
N GLY A 226 -16.38 -0.93 -22.88
CA GLY A 226 -15.42 -1.50 -23.84
C GLY A 226 -14.29 -2.27 -23.16
N ASP A 227 -13.55 -3.05 -23.95
CA ASP A 227 -12.43 -3.87 -23.47
C ASP A 227 -11.22 -3.02 -23.07
N LEU A 228 -10.77 -3.13 -21.82
CA LEU A 228 -9.40 -2.75 -21.46
C LEU A 228 -8.46 -3.85 -21.91
N VAL A 229 -7.45 -3.50 -22.72
CA VAL A 229 -6.28 -4.37 -22.95
C VAL A 229 -5.52 -4.49 -21.63
N THR A 230 -5.99 -5.40 -20.78
CA THR A 230 -5.41 -5.71 -19.50
C THR A 230 -4.14 -6.52 -19.77
N THR A 231 -2.98 -5.88 -19.70
CA THR A 231 -1.71 -6.57 -19.95
C THR A 231 -1.36 -7.53 -18.82
N LYS A 232 -1.80 -7.28 -17.57
CA LYS A 232 -1.80 -8.22 -16.43
C LYS A 232 -2.86 -7.87 -15.39
N SER A 233 -3.69 -8.83 -14.97
CA SER A 233 -4.51 -8.73 -13.76
C SER A 233 -4.03 -9.78 -12.75
N TYR A 234 -3.71 -9.36 -11.53
CA TYR A 234 -3.42 -10.28 -10.43
C TYR A 234 -4.68 -10.45 -9.60
N CYS A 235 -5.35 -11.59 -9.79
CA CYS A 235 -6.52 -11.94 -9.01
C CYS A 235 -6.06 -12.63 -7.72
N ALA A 236 -5.97 -11.89 -6.61
CA ALA A 236 -5.96 -12.50 -5.29
C ALA A 236 -7.41 -12.89 -4.96
N LYS A 237 -7.83 -14.09 -5.38
CA LYS A 237 -9.07 -14.69 -4.88
C LYS A 237 -8.92 -14.95 -3.38
N ALA A 238 -9.34 -14.01 -2.56
CA ALA A 238 -9.77 -14.30 -1.20
C ALA A 238 -11.22 -14.78 -1.30
N SER A 239 -11.41 -16.09 -1.47
CA SER A 239 -12.72 -16.67 -1.19
C SER A 239 -12.97 -16.54 0.31
N LEU A 240 -13.97 -15.73 0.67
CA LEU A 240 -14.51 -15.63 2.03
C LEU A 240 -15.06 -16.98 2.50
#